data_AF-A0A542PW94-F1
#
_entry.id   AF-A0A542PW94-F1
#
_cell.length_a   1.000
_cell.length_b   1.000
_cell.length_c   1.000
_cell.angle_alpha   90.00
_cell.angle_beta   90.00
_cell.angle_gamma   90.00
#
_symmetry.space_group_name_H-M   'P 1'
#
loop_
_entity.id
_entity.type
_entity.pdbx_description
1 polymer ?
#
loop_
_entity_poly.entity_id
_entity_poly.type
_entity_poly.pdbx_seq_one_letter_code
_entity_poly.pdbx_strand_id
1 'polypeptide(L)'
;MNKSQIQSNKYYKQLLEIAVEDFIHVNQFSRDGQALKSQSSAVWHYTADPGATAKREQQYFDNLRNQNPNDNIPDRYAGAHIFIYQKDIRIIIPLWERAYHAGNSWYNLNAIGIELCIEKDGSFHPDTVASAVKVGALLQLLFGYKTDRNIRHYDIEQVNAHGTRWRKLCPKPWVEQPALFTKFKKDVEAQIQALVNPPMSKPVNTVNSQTVVKLEIDAKPTEITGFLKDGKAYIPVRKLADALGKGDAVGWCEASRMVLFSGYVLNSSVLIEGTGFAWVREIANVMGMDVDWSEDTKTVKLKGKVKL
;
A
#
# COMPACT_ATOMS: atom_id res chain seq x y z
N MET A 1 9.81 13.33 -1.89
CA MET A 1 8.46 13.88 -2.10
C MET A 1 7.97 14.51 -0.81
N ASN A 2 7.26 15.64 -0.88
CA ASN A 2 6.62 16.26 0.27
C ASN A 2 5.23 15.65 0.55
N LYS A 3 4.59 16.07 1.66
CA LYS A 3 3.27 15.58 2.09
C LYS A 3 2.21 15.65 0.97
N SER A 4 2.03 16.81 0.34
CA SER A 4 1.01 17.01 -0.71
C SER A 4 1.24 16.11 -1.93
N GLN A 5 2.50 15.98 -2.35
CA GLN A 5 2.89 15.08 -3.45
C GLN A 5 2.60 13.61 -3.13
N ILE A 6 2.84 13.18 -1.88
CA ILE A 6 2.58 11.79 -1.46
C ILE A 6 1.07 11.54 -1.38
N GLN A 7 0.33 12.41 -0.70
CA GLN A 7 -1.12 12.24 -0.50
C GLN A 7 -1.93 12.26 -1.80
N SER A 8 -1.45 12.98 -2.82
CA SER A 8 -2.08 13.00 -4.15
C SER A 8 -1.68 11.83 -5.06
N ASN A 9 -0.62 11.09 -4.73
CA ASN A 9 -0.08 10.02 -5.59
C ASN A 9 -0.98 8.78 -5.61
N LYS A 10 -1.23 8.22 -6.80
CA LYS A 10 -2.08 7.04 -6.98
C LYS A 10 -1.58 5.79 -6.24
N TYR A 11 -0.26 5.58 -6.14
CA TYR A 11 0.31 4.42 -5.46
C TYR A 11 0.27 4.56 -3.94
N TYR A 12 0.27 5.79 -3.43
CA TYR A 12 -0.02 6.02 -2.01
C TYR A 12 -1.48 5.69 -1.69
N LYS A 13 -2.43 6.11 -2.55
CA LYS A 13 -3.84 5.72 -2.41
C LYS A 13 -4.03 4.20 -2.43
N GLN A 14 -3.36 3.49 -3.34
CA GLN A 14 -3.37 2.02 -3.38
C GLN A 14 -2.73 1.38 -2.13
N LEU A 15 -1.68 2.00 -1.57
CA LEU A 15 -1.13 1.55 -0.30
C LEU A 15 -2.16 1.65 0.83
N LEU A 16 -2.96 2.72 0.85
CA LEU A 16 -4.04 2.90 1.83
C LEU A 16 -5.24 1.95 1.62
N GLU A 17 -5.33 1.24 0.49
CA GLU A 17 -6.32 0.16 0.32
C GLU A 17 -5.96 -1.10 1.12
N ILE A 18 -4.68 -1.28 1.45
CA ILE A 18 -4.16 -2.45 2.17
C ILE A 18 -3.55 -2.09 3.53
N ALA A 19 -3.38 -0.81 3.84
CA ALA A 19 -2.75 -0.31 5.05
C ALA A 19 -3.58 0.79 5.70
N VAL A 20 -3.41 0.95 7.01
CA VAL A 20 -4.05 2.00 7.79
C VAL A 20 -3.00 3.01 8.26
N GLU A 21 -3.29 4.30 8.12
CA GLU A 21 -2.56 5.36 8.81
C GLU A 21 -2.91 5.33 10.31
N ASP A 22 -1.98 4.86 11.13
CA ASP A 22 -2.12 4.70 12.59
C ASP A 22 -1.01 5.49 13.29
N PHE A 23 -0.93 6.78 12.95
CA PHE A 23 0.19 7.63 13.31
C PHE A 23 0.35 7.77 14.82
N ILE A 24 1.58 7.56 15.31
CA ILE A 24 1.94 7.83 16.71
C ILE A 24 2.04 9.33 16.99
N HIS A 25 1.95 9.73 18.25
CA HIS A 25 2.04 11.14 18.64
C HIS A 25 3.43 11.71 18.35
N VAL A 26 3.48 12.99 17.95
CA VAL A 26 4.76 13.69 17.79
C VAL A 26 5.44 13.81 19.16
N ASN A 27 6.68 13.35 19.25
CA ASN A 27 7.52 13.34 20.44
C ASN A 27 9.00 13.17 20.07
N GLN A 28 9.92 13.57 20.96
CA GLN A 28 11.36 13.54 20.64
C GLN A 28 11.97 12.14 20.44
N PHE A 29 11.36 11.09 21.01
CA PHE A 29 11.94 9.76 21.13
C PHE A 29 11.64 8.85 19.94
N SER A 30 10.42 8.89 19.41
CA SER A 30 10.00 7.99 18.32
C SER A 30 9.50 8.68 17.06
N ARG A 31 8.94 9.90 17.15
CA ARG A 31 8.45 10.67 16.00
C ARG A 31 8.63 12.16 16.25
N ASP A 32 9.77 12.71 15.89
CA ASP A 32 10.10 14.12 16.15
C ASP A 32 9.46 15.11 15.17
N GLY A 33 8.75 14.61 14.15
CA GLY A 33 8.08 15.41 13.13
C GLY A 33 9.05 16.04 12.11
N GLN A 34 10.34 15.70 12.14
CA GLN A 34 11.30 16.22 11.16
C GLN A 34 10.96 15.67 9.78
N ALA A 35 10.93 16.53 8.75
CA ALA A 35 10.72 16.08 7.38
C ALA A 35 11.90 15.23 6.87
N LEU A 36 11.60 14.18 6.09
CA LEU A 36 12.61 13.45 5.33
C LEU A 36 13.26 14.36 4.29
N LYS A 37 14.57 14.18 4.06
CA LYS A 37 15.29 14.83 2.96
C LYS A 37 15.00 14.14 1.62
N SER A 38 14.84 12.82 1.63
CA SER A 38 14.46 12.03 0.46
C SER A 38 13.82 10.69 0.85
N GLN A 39 13.27 9.98 -0.12
CA GLN A 39 12.77 8.60 0.00
C GLN A 39 13.52 7.71 -1.00
N SER A 40 14.83 7.64 -0.83
CA SER A 40 15.78 7.04 -1.77
C SER A 40 15.86 5.51 -1.70
N SER A 41 15.33 4.91 -0.62
CA SER A 41 15.39 3.48 -0.36
C SER A 41 14.33 3.02 0.64
N ALA A 42 14.06 1.72 0.66
CA ALA A 42 13.35 1.03 1.73
C ALA A 42 14.34 0.21 2.54
N VAL A 43 14.37 0.41 3.86
CA VAL A 43 15.21 -0.35 4.79
C VAL A 43 14.32 -1.32 5.54
N TRP A 44 14.54 -2.61 5.28
CA TRP A 44 13.76 -3.70 5.83
C TRP A 44 14.38 -4.21 7.13
N HIS A 45 13.51 -4.44 8.10
CA HIS A 45 13.83 -4.90 9.45
C HIS A 45 12.92 -6.06 9.86
N TYR A 46 13.18 -6.61 11.03
CA TYR A 46 12.27 -7.48 11.77
C TYR A 46 12.18 -6.97 13.19
N THR A 47 11.00 -7.15 13.81
CA THR A 47 10.73 -6.54 15.12
C THR A 47 11.60 -7.10 16.24
N ALA A 48 12.06 -8.35 16.09
CA ALA A 48 12.69 -9.12 17.16
C ALA A 48 11.83 -9.22 18.44
N ASP A 49 10.50 -9.08 18.30
CA ASP A 49 9.48 -9.31 19.34
C ASP A 49 8.53 -10.44 18.87
N PRO A 50 8.88 -11.72 19.12
CA PRO A 50 8.12 -12.87 18.64
C PRO A 50 6.65 -12.83 19.05
N GLY A 51 5.75 -12.91 18.06
CA GLY A 51 4.30 -12.92 18.27
C GLY A 51 3.68 -11.55 18.56
N ALA A 52 4.43 -10.45 18.46
CA ALA A 52 3.86 -9.11 18.48
C ALA A 52 3.16 -8.79 17.16
N THR A 53 1.97 -8.19 17.27
CA THR A 53 1.22 -7.72 16.10
C THR A 53 1.67 -6.32 15.69
N ALA A 54 1.35 -5.91 14.46
CA ALA A 54 1.62 -4.54 13.99
C ALA A 54 1.00 -3.47 14.91
N LYS A 55 -0.20 -3.73 15.47
CA LYS A 55 -0.83 -2.83 16.45
C LYS A 55 -0.06 -2.75 17.78
N ARG A 56 0.47 -3.88 18.28
CA ARG A 56 1.26 -3.90 19.52
C ARG A 56 2.55 -3.11 19.34
N GLU A 57 3.21 -3.26 18.20
CA GLU A 57 4.40 -2.47 17.87
C GLU A 57 4.06 -0.97 17.79
N GLN A 58 2.98 -0.61 17.10
CA GLN A 58 2.51 0.79 17.04
C GLN A 58 2.33 1.38 18.44
N GLN A 59 1.69 0.63 19.36
CA GLN A 59 1.49 1.05 20.75
C GLN A 59 2.81 1.19 21.52
N TYR A 60 3.76 0.26 21.32
CA TYR A 60 5.08 0.34 21.93
C TYR A 60 5.82 1.62 21.51
N PHE A 61 5.88 1.92 20.21
CA PHE A 61 6.54 3.12 19.71
C PHE A 61 5.82 4.42 20.10
N ASP A 62 4.49 4.41 20.18
CA ASP A 62 3.72 5.55 20.69
C ASP A 62 4.02 5.80 22.18
N ASN A 63 4.16 4.74 22.97
CA ASN A 63 4.43 4.82 24.40
C ASN A 63 5.85 5.34 24.74
N LEU A 64 6.80 5.30 23.80
CA LEU A 64 8.12 5.90 23.98
C LEU A 64 8.05 7.41 24.30
N ARG A 65 6.93 8.09 23.98
CA ARG A 65 6.70 9.49 24.36
C ARG A 65 6.66 9.73 25.88
N ASN A 66 6.40 8.69 26.67
CA ASN A 66 6.23 8.78 28.12
C ASN A 66 7.55 8.62 28.90
N GLN A 67 8.68 8.52 28.21
CA GLN A 67 10.01 8.49 28.83
C GLN A 67 10.31 9.84 29.50
N ASN A 68 11.07 9.81 30.61
CA ASN A 68 11.46 11.00 31.34
C ASN A 68 12.95 11.29 31.09
N PRO A 69 13.29 12.30 30.27
CA PRO A 69 14.70 12.58 29.93
C PRO A 69 15.53 13.12 31.09
N ASN A 70 14.89 13.39 32.24
CA ASN A 70 15.55 13.91 33.44
C ASN A 70 15.76 12.84 34.53
N ASP A 71 15.46 11.57 34.25
CA ASP A 71 15.79 10.48 35.16
C ASP A 71 17.13 9.81 34.80
N ASN A 72 17.50 8.78 35.56
CA ASN A 72 18.75 8.03 35.35
C ASN A 72 18.56 6.80 34.44
N ILE A 73 17.43 6.71 33.71
CA ILE A 73 17.12 5.60 32.81
C ILE A 73 17.47 6.04 31.39
N PRO A 74 18.29 5.27 30.64
CA PRO A 74 18.62 5.62 29.27
C PRO A 74 17.39 5.68 28.35
N ASP A 75 17.19 6.83 27.71
CA ASP A 75 16.13 7.03 26.74
C ASP A 75 16.32 6.18 25.48
N ARG A 76 15.21 5.60 25.01
CA ARG A 76 15.13 4.91 23.73
C ARG A 76 14.71 5.88 22.62
N TYR A 77 15.61 6.09 21.67
CA TYR A 77 15.31 6.75 20.40
C TYR A 77 15.15 5.70 19.30
N ALA A 78 13.92 5.39 18.92
CA ALA A 78 13.63 4.36 17.93
C ALA A 78 12.26 4.58 17.27
N GLY A 79 12.14 4.17 16.00
CA GLY A 79 10.89 4.19 15.26
C GLY A 79 11.05 3.50 13.91
N ALA A 80 9.94 3.27 13.21
CA ALA A 80 9.90 2.88 11.80
C ALA A 80 8.61 3.42 11.18
N HIS A 81 8.54 3.49 9.85
CA HIS A 81 7.38 4.07 9.18
C HIS A 81 6.24 3.07 9.09
N ILE A 82 6.53 1.82 8.73
CA ILE A 82 5.52 0.81 8.42
C ILE A 82 5.79 -0.47 9.21
N PHE A 83 4.74 -1.05 9.80
CA PHE A 83 4.75 -2.36 10.43
C PHE A 83 3.83 -3.31 9.68
N ILE A 84 4.32 -4.51 9.40
CA ILE A 84 3.60 -5.55 8.65
C ILE A 84 3.46 -6.79 9.52
N TYR A 85 2.23 -7.18 9.84
CA TYR A 85 1.90 -8.44 10.49
C TYR A 85 0.80 -9.14 9.71
N GLN A 86 1.18 -10.16 8.95
CA GLN A 86 0.27 -10.86 8.04
C GLN A 86 -0.39 -9.88 7.06
N LYS A 87 -1.70 -9.65 7.17
CA LYS A 87 -2.46 -8.69 6.36
C LYS A 87 -2.72 -7.35 7.07
N ASP A 88 -2.35 -7.21 8.35
CA ASP A 88 -2.42 -5.95 9.08
C ASP A 88 -1.17 -5.12 8.79
N ILE A 89 -1.34 -4.02 8.06
CA ILE A 89 -0.28 -3.11 7.68
C ILE A 89 -0.57 -1.74 8.28
N ARG A 90 0.34 -1.24 9.11
CA ARG A 90 0.19 0.01 9.85
C ARG A 90 1.26 0.99 9.41
N ILE A 91 0.87 2.18 8.96
CA ILE A 91 1.79 3.30 8.76
C ILE A 91 1.76 4.14 10.02
N ILE A 92 2.81 4.08 10.84
CA ILE A 92 2.84 4.67 12.18
C ILE A 92 3.63 5.99 12.23
N ILE A 93 4.51 6.22 11.26
CA ILE A 93 5.15 7.52 11.01
C ILE A 93 4.88 7.87 9.54
N PRO A 94 4.41 9.09 9.23
CA PRO A 94 4.12 9.46 7.85
C PRO A 94 5.33 9.33 6.93
N LEU A 95 5.10 8.94 5.66
CA LEU A 95 6.19 8.69 4.70
C LEU A 95 6.94 9.96 4.23
N TRP A 96 6.60 11.13 4.78
CA TRP A 96 7.29 12.41 4.60
C TRP A 96 8.05 12.87 5.85
N GLU A 97 7.98 12.13 6.97
CA GLU A 97 8.67 12.41 8.23
C GLU A 97 9.75 11.37 8.50
N ARG A 98 10.82 11.77 9.20
CA ARG A 98 11.94 10.94 9.62
C ARG A 98 11.47 9.87 10.60
N ALA A 99 12.10 8.70 10.55
CA ALA A 99 12.04 7.70 11.60
C ALA A 99 13.45 7.28 12.07
N TYR A 100 13.60 6.98 13.36
CA TYR A 100 14.86 6.49 13.95
C TYR A 100 15.00 4.97 13.81
N HIS A 101 15.32 4.46 12.62
CA HIS A 101 15.27 3.01 12.36
C HIS A 101 16.62 2.36 12.03
N ALA A 102 17.57 3.09 11.44
CA ALA A 102 18.74 2.52 10.77
C ALA A 102 20.05 2.53 11.57
N GLY A 103 20.06 3.14 12.77
CA GLY A 103 21.30 3.41 13.51
C GLY A 103 22.30 4.30 12.73
N ASN A 104 21.84 4.94 11.66
CA ASN A 104 22.62 5.76 10.75
C ASN A 104 21.79 6.98 10.34
N SER A 105 22.32 8.17 10.59
CA SER A 105 21.58 9.43 10.42
C SER A 105 21.23 9.73 8.97
N TRP A 106 22.05 9.28 8.00
CA TRP A 106 21.74 9.46 6.58
C TRP A 106 20.51 8.64 6.20
N TYR A 107 20.45 7.35 6.57
CA TYR A 107 19.31 6.50 6.25
C TYR A 107 18.04 6.92 6.98
N ASN A 108 18.14 7.31 8.26
CA ASN A 108 16.98 7.85 9.00
C ASN A 108 16.36 9.07 8.29
N LEU A 109 17.17 9.89 7.60
CA LEU A 109 16.70 11.08 6.88
C LEU A 109 16.37 10.86 5.39
N ASN A 110 16.69 9.70 4.82
CA ASN A 110 16.63 9.49 3.38
C ASN A 110 15.94 8.18 2.95
N ALA A 111 15.42 7.40 3.90
CA ALA A 111 14.86 6.08 3.62
C ALA A 111 13.57 5.82 4.43
N ILE A 112 12.77 4.88 3.91
CA ILE A 112 11.58 4.38 4.59
C ILE A 112 11.96 3.10 5.34
N GLY A 113 12.06 3.16 6.67
CA GLY A 113 12.15 1.99 7.55
C GLY A 113 10.84 1.20 7.64
N ILE A 114 10.93 -0.12 7.43
CA ILE A 114 9.79 -1.06 7.41
C ILE A 114 10.11 -2.26 8.29
N GLU A 115 9.21 -2.57 9.22
CA GLU A 115 9.35 -3.66 10.20
C GLU A 115 8.44 -4.84 9.85
N LEU A 116 9.04 -6.02 9.69
CA LEU A 116 8.33 -7.28 9.52
C LEU A 116 8.14 -7.92 10.90
N CYS A 117 6.88 -8.00 11.35
CA CYS A 117 6.54 -8.72 12.57
C CYS A 117 6.77 -10.23 12.35
N ILE A 118 7.30 -10.89 13.38
CA ILE A 118 7.67 -12.31 13.34
C ILE A 118 6.69 -13.15 14.16
N GLU A 119 6.51 -14.39 13.73
CA GLU A 119 5.79 -15.40 14.48
C GLU A 119 6.55 -15.79 15.76
N LYS A 120 5.89 -16.53 16.66
CA LYS A 120 6.50 -16.94 17.95
C LYS A 120 7.79 -17.75 17.79
N ASP A 121 7.95 -18.45 16.67
CA ASP A 121 9.14 -19.23 16.33
C ASP A 121 10.26 -18.39 15.67
N GLY A 122 10.04 -17.08 15.49
CA GLY A 122 10.99 -16.17 14.86
C GLY A 122 10.93 -16.14 13.33
N SER A 123 10.03 -16.89 12.70
CA SER A 123 9.84 -16.91 11.25
C SER A 123 8.98 -15.74 10.76
N PHE A 124 9.05 -15.47 9.45
CA PHE A 124 8.05 -14.62 8.79
C PHE A 124 6.88 -15.45 8.33
N HIS A 125 5.67 -15.09 8.75
CA HIS A 125 4.45 -15.68 8.22
C HIS A 125 4.35 -15.49 6.70
N PRO A 126 3.83 -16.46 5.92
CA PRO A 126 3.66 -16.32 4.47
C PRO A 126 2.87 -15.06 4.07
N ASP A 127 1.79 -14.75 4.79
CA ASP A 127 1.03 -13.51 4.56
C ASP A 127 1.86 -12.23 4.86
N THR A 128 2.76 -12.26 5.85
CA THR A 128 3.67 -11.13 6.12
C THR A 128 4.59 -10.91 4.93
N VAL A 129 5.15 -11.99 4.37
CA VAL A 129 6.00 -11.91 3.17
C VAL A 129 5.21 -11.41 1.95
N ALA A 130 3.99 -11.91 1.73
CA ALA A 130 3.14 -11.47 0.64
C ALA A 130 2.75 -9.98 0.76
N SER A 131 2.43 -9.51 1.96
CA SER A 131 2.16 -8.10 2.24
C SER A 131 3.41 -7.24 2.05
N ALA A 132 4.59 -7.71 2.49
CA ALA A 132 5.86 -7.03 2.27
C ALA A 132 6.14 -6.81 0.79
N VAL A 133 5.87 -7.80 -0.07
CA VAL A 133 6.02 -7.68 -1.53
C VAL A 133 5.12 -6.57 -2.09
N LYS A 134 3.85 -6.51 -1.67
CA LYS A 134 2.91 -5.47 -2.10
C LYS A 134 3.36 -4.07 -1.66
N VAL A 135 3.74 -3.94 -0.39
CA VAL A 135 4.25 -2.68 0.18
C VAL A 135 5.52 -2.24 -0.55
N GLY A 136 6.50 -3.14 -0.73
CA GLY A 136 7.74 -2.84 -1.44
C GLY A 136 7.50 -2.36 -2.87
N ALA A 137 6.61 -3.03 -3.62
CA ALA A 137 6.25 -2.62 -4.97
C ALA A 137 5.59 -1.24 -5.02
N LEU A 138 4.63 -0.97 -4.13
CA LEU A 138 3.92 0.31 -4.07
C LEU A 138 4.84 1.45 -3.67
N LEU A 139 5.75 1.24 -2.70
CA LEU A 139 6.74 2.25 -2.31
C LEU A 139 7.73 2.55 -3.43
N GLN A 140 8.17 1.52 -4.16
CA GLN A 140 9.07 1.68 -5.30
C GLN A 140 8.41 2.49 -6.42
N LEU A 141 7.15 2.21 -6.72
CA LEU A 141 6.36 2.96 -7.70
C LEU A 141 6.00 4.38 -7.24
N LEU A 142 5.78 4.57 -5.94
CA LEU A 142 5.52 5.87 -5.33
C LEU A 142 6.74 6.79 -5.40
N PHE A 143 7.93 6.30 -5.02
CA PHE A 143 9.13 7.12 -4.86
C PHE A 143 10.14 7.02 -6.01
N GLY A 144 9.97 6.07 -6.92
CA GLY A 144 10.78 5.95 -8.14
C GLY A 144 12.20 5.40 -7.93
N TYR A 145 12.51 4.81 -6.77
CA TYR A 145 13.78 4.10 -6.58
C TYR A 145 13.78 2.76 -7.33
N LYS A 146 14.95 2.14 -7.48
CA LYS A 146 15.09 0.83 -8.15
C LYS A 146 15.06 -0.31 -7.13
N THR A 147 14.80 -1.54 -7.57
CA THR A 147 14.65 -2.71 -6.67
C THR A 147 15.88 -2.95 -5.79
N ASP A 148 17.07 -2.60 -6.25
CA ASP A 148 18.31 -2.66 -5.48
C ASP A 148 18.34 -1.74 -4.25
N ARG A 149 17.47 -0.72 -4.21
CA ARG A 149 17.24 0.16 -3.06
C ARG A 149 16.26 -0.39 -2.03
N ASN A 150 15.80 -1.63 -2.21
CA ASN A 150 15.35 -2.45 -1.08
C ASN A 150 16.58 -3.06 -0.42
N ILE A 151 16.92 -2.57 0.77
CA ILE A 151 18.11 -2.99 1.53
C ILE A 151 17.69 -3.49 2.92
N ARG A 152 18.50 -4.37 3.50
CA ARG A 152 18.35 -4.79 4.91
C ARG A 152 19.05 -3.77 5.80
N HIS A 153 18.64 -3.64 7.05
CA HIS A 153 19.47 -2.91 8.04
C HIS A 153 20.89 -3.49 8.11
N TYR A 154 21.04 -4.80 7.92
CA TYR A 154 22.35 -5.45 7.79
C TYR A 154 23.25 -4.88 6.69
N ASP A 155 22.67 -4.38 5.61
CA ASP A 155 23.44 -3.79 4.50
C ASP A 155 23.94 -2.37 4.83
N ILE A 156 23.48 -1.79 5.95
CA ILE A 156 23.90 -0.49 6.47
C ILE A 156 25.04 -0.69 7.46
N GLU A 157 26.20 -0.19 7.09
CA GLU A 157 27.34 -0.12 8.00
C GLU A 157 27.14 0.97 9.05
N GLN A 158 27.43 0.62 10.29
CA GLN A 158 27.36 1.48 11.46
C GLN A 158 28.75 1.62 12.08
N VAL A 159 29.01 2.75 12.71
CA VAL A 159 30.29 3.05 13.36
C VAL A 159 30.01 3.40 14.81
N ASN A 160 30.64 2.69 15.75
CA ASN A 160 30.49 3.02 17.17
C ASN A 160 31.36 4.23 17.55
N ALA A 161 31.27 4.69 18.80
CA ALA A 161 32.04 5.83 19.32
C ALA A 161 33.57 5.66 19.23
N HIS A 162 34.05 4.43 19.05
CA HIS A 162 35.47 4.10 18.92
C HIS A 162 35.92 3.88 17.46
N GLY A 163 35.07 4.18 16.48
CA GLY A 163 35.40 4.02 15.06
C GLY A 163 35.26 2.58 14.54
N THR A 164 34.78 1.63 15.35
CA THR A 164 34.58 0.24 14.91
C THR A 164 33.36 0.13 14.00
N ARG A 165 33.56 -0.40 12.79
CA ARG A 165 32.50 -0.70 11.82
C ARG A 165 31.79 -2.00 12.18
N TRP A 166 30.46 -2.00 12.13
CA TRP A 166 29.63 -3.18 12.38
C TRP A 166 28.33 -3.14 11.58
N ARG A 167 27.63 -4.27 11.54
CA ARG A 167 26.34 -4.43 10.83
C ARG A 167 25.34 -5.11 11.75
N LYS A 168 24.11 -4.63 11.78
CA LYS A 168 23.04 -5.23 12.58
C LYS A 168 22.52 -6.50 11.90
N LEU A 169 22.40 -7.61 12.62
CA LEU A 169 21.77 -8.85 12.13
C LEU A 169 20.24 -8.65 11.98
N CYS A 170 19.83 -7.89 10.97
CA CYS A 170 18.47 -7.42 10.80
C CYS A 170 18.14 -7.19 9.30
N PRO A 171 17.07 -7.80 8.76
CA PRO A 171 16.19 -8.78 9.39
C PRO A 171 16.89 -10.14 9.53
N LYS A 172 16.92 -10.72 10.75
CA LYS A 172 17.66 -11.97 11.01
C LYS A 172 17.31 -13.10 10.02
N PRO A 173 16.02 -13.42 9.73
CA PRO A 173 15.69 -14.49 8.77
C PRO A 173 16.28 -14.27 7.37
N TRP A 174 16.33 -13.02 6.90
CA TRP A 174 16.90 -12.67 5.58
C TRP A 174 18.41 -12.54 5.58
N VAL A 175 19.06 -12.39 6.73
CA VAL A 175 20.53 -12.44 6.83
C VAL A 175 21.00 -13.89 6.92
N GLU A 176 20.33 -14.71 7.71
CA GLU A 176 20.66 -16.14 7.86
C GLU A 176 20.28 -16.97 6.63
N GLN A 177 19.22 -16.57 5.91
CA GLN A 177 18.81 -17.20 4.65
C GLN A 177 18.72 -16.16 3.51
N PRO A 178 19.86 -15.74 2.92
CA PRO A 178 19.89 -14.70 1.90
C PRO A 178 19.01 -14.98 0.67
N ALA A 179 18.77 -16.25 0.33
CA ALA A 179 17.89 -16.65 -0.76
C ALA A 179 16.46 -16.14 -0.58
N LEU A 180 15.97 -16.02 0.66
CA LEU A 180 14.65 -15.45 0.94
C LEU A 180 14.58 -13.97 0.57
N PHE A 181 15.65 -13.21 0.80
CA PHE A 181 15.71 -11.80 0.43
C PHE A 181 15.84 -11.61 -1.09
N THR A 182 16.64 -12.45 -1.75
CA THR A 182 16.71 -12.47 -3.22
C THR A 182 15.34 -12.80 -3.82
N LYS A 183 14.62 -13.77 -3.25
CA LYS A 183 13.26 -14.09 -3.68
C LYS A 183 12.32 -12.91 -3.46
N PHE A 184 12.35 -12.28 -2.29
CA PHE A 184 11.55 -11.10 -1.99
C PHE A 184 11.74 -9.99 -3.05
N LYS A 185 12.99 -9.65 -3.41
CA LYS A 185 13.27 -8.63 -4.43
C LYS A 185 12.71 -9.01 -5.80
N LYS A 186 12.82 -10.28 -6.20
CA LYS A 186 12.23 -10.79 -7.45
C LYS A 186 10.70 -10.73 -7.43
N ASP A 187 10.08 -11.06 -6.30
CA ASP A 187 8.63 -10.99 -6.14
C ASP A 187 8.15 -9.54 -6.17
N VAL A 188 8.91 -8.58 -5.60
CA VAL A 188 8.65 -7.14 -5.72
C VAL A 188 8.67 -6.70 -7.18
N GLU A 189 9.66 -7.12 -7.97
CA GLU A 189 9.72 -6.81 -9.40
C GLU A 189 8.52 -7.38 -10.16
N ALA A 190 8.16 -8.64 -9.88
CA ALA A 190 6.98 -9.26 -10.48
C ALA A 190 5.69 -8.51 -10.10
N GLN A 191 5.56 -8.08 -8.84
CA GLN A 191 4.43 -7.30 -8.36
C GLN A 191 4.38 -5.92 -9.02
N ILE A 192 5.52 -5.25 -9.21
CA ILE A 192 5.60 -3.99 -9.96
C ILE A 192 5.14 -4.21 -11.40
N GLN A 193 5.60 -5.27 -12.06
CA GLN A 193 5.13 -5.60 -13.40
C GLN A 193 3.63 -5.85 -13.43
N ALA A 194 3.06 -6.55 -12.44
CA ALA A 194 1.62 -6.75 -12.34
C ALA A 194 0.83 -5.45 -12.03
N LEU A 195 1.44 -4.44 -11.43
CA LEU A 195 0.79 -3.15 -11.14
C LEU A 195 0.91 -2.16 -12.32
N VAL A 196 2.00 -2.21 -13.07
CA VAL A 196 2.27 -1.32 -14.22
C VAL A 196 1.72 -1.91 -15.52
N ASN A 197 1.88 -3.23 -15.66
CA ASN A 197 1.40 -4.06 -16.77
C ASN A 197 0.50 -5.16 -16.19
N PRO A 198 -0.65 -4.79 -15.60
CA PRO A 198 -1.62 -5.77 -15.12
C PRO A 198 -1.85 -6.83 -16.18
N PRO A 199 -1.84 -8.12 -15.80
CA PRO A 199 -2.08 -9.19 -16.75
C PRO A 199 -3.39 -8.87 -17.47
N MET A 200 -3.35 -8.91 -18.80
CA MET A 200 -4.53 -8.84 -19.64
C MET A 200 -5.43 -10.02 -19.25
N SER A 201 -6.28 -9.82 -18.23
CA SER A 201 -7.35 -10.74 -17.89
C SER A 201 -8.24 -10.84 -19.12
N LYS A 202 -8.19 -12.01 -19.78
CA LYS A 202 -9.20 -12.33 -20.79
C LYS A 202 -10.56 -12.14 -20.13
N PRO A 203 -11.53 -11.51 -20.81
CA PRO A 203 -12.85 -11.33 -20.26
C PRO A 203 -13.38 -12.69 -19.80
N VAL A 204 -13.76 -12.76 -18.52
CA VAL A 204 -14.45 -13.93 -18.00
C VAL A 204 -15.87 -13.87 -18.56
N ASN A 205 -16.19 -14.79 -19.49
CA ASN A 205 -17.47 -14.82 -20.20
C ASN A 205 -18.66 -15.30 -19.36
N THR A 206 -18.43 -15.67 -18.10
CA THR A 206 -19.46 -16.18 -17.19
C THR A 206 -19.24 -15.66 -15.77
N VAL A 207 -20.29 -15.08 -15.18
CA VAL A 207 -20.30 -14.70 -13.76
C VAL A 207 -21.38 -15.49 -13.06
N ASN A 208 -20.99 -16.38 -12.16
CA ASN A 208 -21.91 -16.94 -11.15
C ASN A 208 -22.09 -15.90 -10.03
N SER A 209 -22.88 -14.86 -10.28
CA SER A 209 -23.25 -13.88 -9.25
C SER A 209 -24.76 -13.78 -9.12
N GLN A 210 -25.25 -13.97 -7.90
CA GLN A 210 -26.66 -13.87 -7.56
C GLN A 210 -27.04 -12.49 -7.00
N THR A 211 -26.07 -11.63 -6.68
CA THR A 211 -26.36 -10.35 -6.00
C THR A 211 -26.35 -9.18 -6.97
N VAL A 212 -27.53 -8.60 -7.18
CA VAL A 212 -27.73 -7.37 -7.94
C VAL A 212 -27.22 -6.18 -7.14
N VAL A 213 -26.35 -5.38 -7.77
CA VAL A 213 -25.85 -4.11 -7.21
C VAL A 213 -26.64 -2.96 -7.83
N LYS A 214 -27.15 -2.05 -6.98
CA LYS A 214 -27.80 -0.81 -7.42
C LYS A 214 -26.79 0.34 -7.49
N LEU A 215 -27.09 1.35 -8.30
CA LEU A 215 -26.27 2.55 -8.43
C LEU A 215 -27.06 3.82 -8.14
N GLU A 216 -26.45 4.70 -7.35
CA GLU A 216 -26.87 6.07 -7.06
C GLU A 216 -25.76 7.03 -7.50
N ILE A 217 -26.12 8.11 -8.21
CA ILE A 217 -25.19 9.16 -8.64
C ILE A 217 -25.66 10.48 -8.03
N ASP A 218 -24.81 11.15 -7.24
CA ASP A 218 -25.12 12.42 -6.57
C ASP A 218 -26.48 12.41 -5.84
N ALA A 219 -26.69 11.38 -5.00
CA ALA A 219 -27.93 11.15 -4.25
C ALA A 219 -29.18 10.84 -5.10
N LYS A 220 -29.01 10.55 -6.40
CA LYS A 220 -30.11 10.16 -7.30
C LYS A 220 -29.98 8.69 -7.68
N PRO A 221 -30.98 7.86 -7.34
CA PRO A 221 -31.03 6.47 -7.82
C PRO A 221 -31.03 6.39 -9.35
N THR A 222 -30.47 5.31 -9.88
CA THR A 222 -30.43 5.03 -11.32
C THR A 222 -31.00 3.65 -11.60
N GLU A 223 -31.41 3.42 -12.85
CA GLU A 223 -31.80 2.10 -13.37
C GLU A 223 -30.59 1.21 -13.69
N ILE A 224 -29.36 1.70 -13.48
CA ILE A 224 -28.15 0.95 -13.78
C ILE A 224 -27.93 -0.07 -12.66
N THR A 225 -28.01 -1.34 -13.04
CA THR A 225 -27.68 -2.45 -12.17
C THR A 225 -26.37 -3.09 -12.56
N GLY A 226 -25.65 -3.58 -11.55
CA GLY A 226 -24.44 -4.37 -11.67
C GLY A 226 -24.53 -5.66 -10.86
N PHE A 227 -23.37 -6.24 -10.56
CA PHE A 227 -23.28 -7.47 -9.77
C PHE A 227 -22.11 -7.44 -8.79
N LEU A 228 -22.19 -8.25 -7.72
CA LEU A 228 -21.05 -8.52 -6.84
C LEU A 228 -20.24 -9.70 -7.36
N LYS A 229 -18.92 -9.56 -7.44
CA LYS A 229 -18.00 -10.66 -7.70
C LYS A 229 -16.79 -10.47 -6.79
N ASP A 230 -16.43 -11.52 -6.05
CA ASP A 230 -15.28 -11.52 -5.13
C ASP A 230 -15.28 -10.30 -4.17
N GLY A 231 -16.45 -9.95 -3.63
CA GLY A 231 -16.64 -8.79 -2.73
C GLY A 231 -16.54 -7.41 -3.41
N LYS A 232 -16.47 -7.36 -4.75
CA LYS A 232 -16.37 -6.13 -5.53
C LYS A 232 -17.63 -5.89 -6.35
N ALA A 233 -18.09 -4.64 -6.38
CA ALA A 233 -19.22 -4.21 -7.20
C ALA A 233 -18.78 -3.91 -8.64
N TYR A 234 -19.37 -4.61 -9.60
CA TYR A 234 -19.11 -4.44 -11.03
C TYR A 234 -20.30 -3.76 -11.71
N ILE A 235 -20.06 -2.64 -12.38
CA ILE A 235 -21.08 -1.83 -13.05
C ILE A 235 -20.82 -1.82 -14.57
N PRO A 236 -21.86 -1.85 -15.43
CA PRO A 236 -21.70 -1.72 -16.87
C PRO A 236 -21.08 -0.37 -17.22
N VAL A 237 -19.86 -0.39 -17.75
CA VAL A 237 -19.00 0.81 -17.91
C VAL A 237 -19.66 1.81 -18.86
N ARG A 238 -20.17 1.34 -20.00
CA ARG A 238 -20.80 2.21 -21.00
C ARG A 238 -22.05 2.90 -20.46
N LYS A 239 -22.96 2.15 -19.83
CA LYS A 239 -24.19 2.73 -19.23
C LYS A 239 -23.88 3.78 -18.17
N LEU A 240 -22.90 3.51 -17.31
CA LEU A 240 -22.46 4.48 -16.30
C LEU A 240 -21.86 5.73 -16.96
N ALA A 241 -21.00 5.55 -17.97
CA ALA A 241 -20.41 6.67 -18.69
C ALA A 241 -21.47 7.50 -19.44
N ASP A 242 -22.45 6.86 -20.07
CA ASP A 242 -23.58 7.53 -20.74
C ASP A 242 -24.40 8.36 -19.76
N ALA A 243 -24.72 7.81 -18.58
CA ALA A 243 -25.44 8.52 -17.52
C ALA A 243 -24.68 9.76 -16.99
N LEU A 244 -23.37 9.79 -17.18
CA LEU A 244 -22.49 10.91 -16.81
C LEU A 244 -22.10 11.80 -18.02
N GLY A 245 -22.66 11.56 -19.20
CA GLY A 245 -22.36 12.32 -20.42
C GLY A 245 -20.96 12.08 -20.98
N LYS A 246 -20.40 10.88 -20.76
CA LYS A 246 -19.03 10.48 -21.13
C LYS A 246 -18.99 9.17 -21.92
N GLY A 247 -20.08 8.80 -22.58
CA GLY A 247 -20.18 7.59 -23.41
C GLY A 247 -19.06 7.45 -24.45
N ASP A 248 -18.67 8.56 -25.08
CA ASP A 248 -17.62 8.62 -26.11
C ASP A 248 -16.22 8.29 -25.56
N ALA A 249 -16.03 8.41 -24.25
CA ALA A 249 -14.76 8.04 -23.62
C ALA A 249 -14.63 6.51 -23.41
N VAL A 250 -15.71 5.74 -23.61
CA VAL A 250 -15.67 4.27 -23.47
C VAL A 250 -15.29 3.64 -24.80
N GLY A 251 -14.22 2.86 -24.78
CA GLY A 251 -13.73 2.12 -25.94
C GLY A 251 -13.54 0.63 -25.64
N TRP A 252 -12.98 -0.07 -26.61
CA TRP A 252 -12.60 -1.47 -26.50
C TRP A 252 -11.16 -1.62 -26.98
N CYS A 253 -10.33 -2.31 -26.20
CA CYS A 253 -8.98 -2.65 -26.61
C CYS A 253 -8.98 -4.07 -27.18
N GLU A 254 -8.77 -4.22 -28.49
CA GLU A 254 -8.74 -5.54 -29.14
C GLU A 254 -7.57 -6.40 -28.66
N ALA A 255 -6.41 -5.79 -28.38
CA ALA A 255 -5.22 -6.52 -27.94
C ALA A 255 -5.42 -7.18 -26.58
N SER A 256 -6.02 -6.46 -25.62
CA SER A 256 -6.29 -6.99 -24.27
C SER A 256 -7.67 -7.60 -24.10
N ARG A 257 -8.59 -7.36 -25.05
CA ARG A 257 -10.02 -7.68 -24.96
C ARG A 257 -10.65 -7.12 -23.69
N MET A 258 -10.34 -5.86 -23.39
CA MET A 258 -10.82 -5.14 -22.21
C MET A 258 -11.52 -3.85 -22.57
N VAL A 259 -12.36 -3.38 -21.65
CA VAL A 259 -12.96 -2.06 -21.74
C VAL A 259 -11.88 -0.99 -21.57
N LEU A 260 -11.86 -0.04 -22.50
CA LEU A 260 -11.12 1.20 -22.35
C LEU A 260 -12.06 2.26 -21.77
N PHE A 261 -11.54 3.08 -20.88
CA PHE A 261 -12.24 4.28 -20.47
C PHE A 261 -11.30 5.47 -20.38
N SER A 262 -11.59 6.49 -21.17
CA SER A 262 -10.73 7.66 -21.39
C SER A 262 -9.29 7.29 -21.76
N GLY A 263 -9.12 6.27 -22.60
CA GLY A 263 -7.81 5.75 -23.03
C GLY A 263 -7.10 4.82 -22.03
N TYR A 264 -7.65 4.63 -20.83
CA TYR A 264 -7.12 3.69 -19.84
C TYR A 264 -7.77 2.31 -19.97
N VAL A 265 -6.98 1.26 -19.93
CA VAL A 265 -7.48 -0.13 -19.83
C VAL A 265 -8.02 -0.38 -18.43
N LEU A 266 -9.28 -0.83 -18.34
CA LEU A 266 -9.90 -1.27 -17.08
C LEU A 266 -9.55 -2.74 -16.83
N ASN A 267 -8.64 -3.01 -15.91
CA ASN A 267 -8.04 -4.33 -15.67
C ASN A 267 -8.99 -5.30 -14.96
N SER A 268 -10.03 -4.75 -14.35
CA SER A 268 -11.13 -5.53 -13.81
C SER A 268 -12.20 -5.88 -14.85
N SER A 269 -11.99 -5.60 -16.15
CA SER A 269 -12.99 -5.84 -17.19
C SER A 269 -13.59 -7.25 -17.14
N VAL A 270 -14.92 -7.32 -17.16
CA VAL A 270 -15.71 -8.54 -17.33
C VAL A 270 -16.65 -8.32 -18.51
N LEU A 271 -16.72 -9.28 -19.43
CA LEU A 271 -17.63 -9.23 -20.57
C LEU A 271 -18.77 -10.21 -20.33
N ILE A 272 -20.01 -9.72 -20.30
CA ILE A 272 -21.21 -10.54 -20.17
C ILE A 272 -22.13 -10.15 -21.31
N GLU A 273 -22.44 -11.10 -22.20
CA GLU A 273 -23.36 -10.89 -23.33
C GLU A 273 -23.04 -9.62 -24.15
N GLY A 274 -21.76 -9.39 -24.42
CA GLY A 274 -21.29 -8.21 -25.17
C GLY A 274 -21.26 -6.90 -24.38
N THR A 275 -21.71 -6.90 -23.12
CA THR A 275 -21.62 -5.74 -22.23
C THR A 275 -20.35 -5.80 -21.39
N GLY A 276 -19.56 -4.72 -21.43
CA GLY A 276 -18.36 -4.55 -20.62
C GLY A 276 -18.67 -3.99 -19.23
N PHE A 277 -18.32 -4.73 -18.19
CA PHE A 277 -18.41 -4.35 -16.78
C PHE A 277 -17.00 -4.16 -16.22
N ALA A 278 -16.86 -3.31 -15.20
CA ALA A 278 -15.63 -3.19 -14.44
C ALA A 278 -15.95 -2.86 -12.98
N TRP A 279 -14.99 -3.11 -12.09
CA TRP A 279 -15.08 -2.77 -10.69
C TRP A 279 -15.27 -1.27 -10.53
N VAL A 280 -16.32 -0.87 -9.83
CA VAL A 280 -16.76 0.53 -9.79
C VAL A 280 -15.71 1.49 -9.22
N ARG A 281 -14.85 1.05 -8.29
CA ARG A 281 -13.76 1.90 -7.78
C ARG A 281 -12.68 2.15 -8.83
N GLU A 282 -12.41 1.18 -9.73
CA GLU A 282 -11.49 1.40 -10.85
C GLU A 282 -12.06 2.45 -11.82
N ILE A 283 -13.36 2.35 -12.14
CA ILE A 283 -14.04 3.34 -13.01
C ILE A 283 -14.01 4.74 -12.37
N ALA A 284 -14.40 4.83 -11.09
CA ALA A 284 -14.46 6.11 -10.39
C ALA A 284 -13.09 6.76 -10.21
N ASN A 285 -12.03 5.97 -10.03
CA ASN A 285 -10.65 6.46 -10.01
C ASN A 285 -10.27 7.12 -11.34
N VAL A 286 -10.69 6.56 -12.48
CA VAL A 286 -10.50 7.18 -13.81
C VAL A 286 -11.34 8.45 -13.94
N MET A 287 -12.57 8.47 -13.42
CA MET A 287 -13.45 9.65 -13.46
C MET A 287 -13.07 10.75 -12.46
N GLY A 288 -12.23 10.46 -11.46
CA GLY A 288 -11.97 11.36 -10.34
C GLY A 288 -13.19 11.56 -9.41
N MET A 289 -14.05 10.55 -9.28
CA MET A 289 -15.26 10.54 -8.46
C MET A 289 -15.07 9.75 -7.16
N ASP A 290 -15.84 10.11 -6.13
CA ASP A 290 -15.86 9.40 -4.85
C ASP A 290 -16.83 8.21 -4.91
N VAL A 291 -16.49 7.12 -4.20
CA VAL A 291 -17.29 5.90 -4.14
C VAL A 291 -17.56 5.50 -2.70
N ASP A 292 -18.83 5.40 -2.36
CA ASP A 292 -19.32 4.85 -1.11
C ASP A 292 -20.18 3.60 -1.35
N TRP A 293 -20.31 2.73 -0.34
CA TRP A 293 -21.00 1.45 -0.42
C TRP A 293 -22.00 1.30 0.73
N SER A 294 -23.24 0.96 0.37
CA SER A 294 -24.32 0.64 1.31
C SER A 294 -24.54 -0.87 1.35
N GLU A 295 -24.16 -1.50 2.47
CA GLU A 295 -24.29 -2.95 2.66
C GLU A 295 -25.76 -3.39 2.76
N ASP A 296 -26.60 -2.60 3.42
CA ASP A 296 -28.03 -2.91 3.63
C ASP A 296 -28.82 -2.92 2.32
N THR A 297 -28.50 -1.98 1.42
CA THR A 297 -29.24 -1.80 0.16
C THR A 297 -28.49 -2.31 -1.06
N LYS A 298 -27.29 -2.89 -0.87
CA LYS A 298 -26.34 -3.29 -1.93
C LYS A 298 -26.16 -2.20 -2.99
N THR A 299 -25.96 -0.96 -2.54
CA THR A 299 -25.94 0.21 -3.42
C THR A 299 -24.56 0.84 -3.45
N VAL A 300 -24.05 1.05 -4.66
CA VAL A 300 -22.90 1.93 -4.89
C VAL A 300 -23.39 3.37 -4.98
N LYS A 301 -22.77 4.27 -4.22
CA LYS A 301 -23.06 5.70 -4.25
C LYS A 301 -21.85 6.43 -4.84
N LEU A 302 -22.02 6.93 -6.06
CA LEU A 302 -21.02 7.76 -6.74
C LEU A 302 -21.32 9.23 -6.46
N LYS A 303 -20.28 10.00 -6.13
CA LYS A 303 -20.41 11.45 -5.88
C LYS A 303 -19.30 12.24 -6.55
N GLY A 304 -19.64 13.44 -6.98
CA GLY A 304 -18.69 14.43 -7.46
C GLY A 304 -18.71 14.60 -8.98
N LYS A 305 -17.98 15.61 -9.45
CA LYS A 305 -17.90 15.92 -10.88
C LYS A 305 -16.82 15.09 -11.55
N VAL A 306 -17.13 14.60 -12.74
CA VAL A 306 -16.16 13.91 -13.60
C VAL A 306 -15.00 14.85 -13.95
N LYS A 307 -13.76 14.39 -13.75
CA LYS A 307 -12.50 15.10 -14.01
C LYS A 307 -11.72 14.45 -15.17
N LEU A 308 -12.40 14.25 -16.29
CA LEU A 308 -11.85 13.73 -17.55
C LEU A 308 -11.50 14.88 -18.50
#